data_AF-A0A7W2Q8S5-F1
#
_entry.id   AF-A0A7W2Q8S5-F1
#
_cell.length_a   1.000
_cell.length_b   1.000
_cell.length_c   1.000
_cell.angle_alpha   90.00
_cell.angle_beta   90.00
_cell.angle_gamma   90.00
#
_symmetry.space_group_name_H-M   'P 1'
#
loop_
_entity.id
_entity.type
_entity.pdbx_description
1 polymer ?
#
loop_
_entity_poly.entity_id
_entity_poly.type
_entity_poly.pdbx_seq_one_letter_code
_entity_poly.pdbx_strand_id
1 'polypeptide(L)'
;MRNLILLALLAAPFAHAESLEVAANSMLRLPSKSASVHLEHLRVADAATLMLPASLAQLKVDQLELGRDARIVVAPGEQPLLIDVRSARLGEGSELSATGAAGSYQRAARPGRSLDLVLAELDAQQLVIDARGGAGAPGYAGLDGGNGQAGGCTWGQASRGANGDDGGNGHDGAAGGRIRLSLPQGFAQEHIVVRLDGGAPGKPGEPGKAGKGGASKGCLVYRTDAGANGRPGQPGQPGLAGAAGELILQRL
;
A
#
# COMPACT_ATOMS: atom_id res chain seq x y z
N MET A 1 65.26 -23.52 38.61
CA MET A 1 63.88 -23.96 38.92
C MET A 1 62.92 -23.09 38.13
N ARG A 2 61.97 -23.77 37.50
CA ARG A 2 61.06 -23.36 36.43
C ARG A 2 59.91 -22.52 37.00
N ASN A 3 59.63 -21.32 36.46
CA ASN A 3 58.40 -20.53 36.62
C ASN A 3 58.35 -19.48 35.50
N LEU A 4 57.69 -19.70 34.36
CA LEU A 4 56.25 -19.56 34.07
C LEU A 4 55.70 -18.13 34.21
N ILE A 5 54.93 -17.76 33.18
CA ILE A 5 53.96 -16.66 33.05
C ILE A 5 54.53 -15.39 32.38
N LEU A 6 54.18 -15.21 31.10
CA LEU A 6 53.56 -13.99 30.55
C LEU A 6 53.51 -14.06 29.02
N LEU A 7 52.34 -14.33 28.46
CA LEU A 7 51.86 -13.79 27.18
C LEU A 7 50.41 -14.24 26.96
N ALA A 8 49.51 -13.65 27.74
CA ALA A 8 48.10 -13.60 27.38
C ALA A 8 47.95 -12.53 26.28
N LEU A 9 47.95 -12.97 25.03
CA LEU A 9 47.58 -12.16 23.89
C LEU A 9 46.08 -11.82 24.03
N LEU A 10 45.81 -10.51 24.08
CA LEU A 10 44.48 -9.94 24.02
C LEU A 10 43.78 -10.38 22.72
N ALA A 11 42.88 -11.35 22.82
CA ALA A 11 41.79 -11.47 21.87
C ALA A 11 40.71 -10.46 22.30
N ALA A 12 40.81 -9.22 21.80
CA ALA A 12 39.66 -8.34 21.83
C ALA A 12 38.63 -8.93 20.85
N PRO A 13 37.42 -9.33 21.28
CA PRO A 13 36.35 -9.55 20.34
C PRO A 13 36.07 -8.20 19.70
N PHE A 14 36.25 -8.10 18.39
CA PHE A 14 35.72 -6.98 17.61
C PHE A 14 34.21 -6.95 17.90
N ALA A 15 33.78 -5.98 18.70
CA ALA A 15 32.40 -5.56 18.72
C ALA A 15 32.12 -5.05 17.31
N HIS A 16 31.52 -5.90 16.47
CA HIS A 16 30.96 -5.46 15.22
C HIS A 16 29.84 -4.49 15.58
N ALA A 17 30.15 -3.19 15.54
CA ALA A 17 29.15 -2.15 15.41
C ALA A 17 28.27 -2.54 14.22
N GLU A 18 27.01 -2.92 14.46
CA GLU A 18 26.07 -3.24 13.38
C GLU A 18 25.69 -1.94 12.68
N SER A 19 26.59 -1.48 11.80
CA SER A 19 26.38 -0.34 10.91
C SER A 19 25.74 -0.82 9.62
N LEU A 20 24.64 -0.20 9.22
CA LEU A 20 23.96 -0.46 7.96
C LEU A 20 24.02 0.79 7.09
N GLU A 21 24.56 0.65 5.88
CA GLU A 21 24.59 1.72 4.89
C GLU A 21 23.84 1.30 3.63
N VAL A 22 22.94 2.17 3.17
CA VAL A 22 22.26 2.04 1.89
C VAL A 22 22.86 3.05 0.93
N ALA A 23 23.49 2.55 -0.13
CA ALA A 23 24.17 3.38 -1.12
C ALA A 23 23.19 4.32 -1.85
N ALA A 24 23.70 5.45 -2.35
CA ALA A 24 22.89 6.46 -3.04
C ALA A 24 22.17 5.86 -4.26
N ASN A 25 20.94 6.31 -4.51
CA ASN A 25 20.10 5.83 -5.61
C ASN A 25 19.87 4.30 -5.62
N SER A 26 20.03 3.64 -4.47
CA SER A 26 19.86 2.20 -4.33
C SER A 26 18.72 1.85 -3.38
N MET A 27 18.29 0.58 -3.41
CA MET A 27 17.31 0.06 -2.48
C MET A 27 17.88 -1.14 -1.73
N LEU A 28 17.78 -1.10 -0.41
CA LEU A 28 18.12 -2.21 0.48
C LEU A 28 16.89 -2.65 1.25
N ARG A 29 16.62 -3.96 1.25
CA ARG A 29 15.54 -4.56 2.03
C ARG A 29 16.11 -5.27 3.25
N LEU A 30 15.62 -4.94 4.43
CA LEU A 30 16.01 -5.67 5.63
C LEU A 30 15.53 -7.13 5.56
N PRO A 31 16.33 -8.09 6.06
CA PRO A 31 15.94 -9.49 6.12
C PRO A 31 14.64 -9.69 6.91
N SER A 32 13.73 -10.52 6.38
CA SER A 32 12.40 -10.74 6.97
C SER A 32 12.36 -11.72 8.14
N LYS A 33 13.52 -12.18 8.64
CA LYS A 33 13.59 -13.23 9.68
C LYS A 33 13.65 -12.68 11.11
N SER A 34 13.93 -11.40 11.28
CA SER A 34 14.12 -10.78 12.60
C SER A 34 12.93 -9.90 12.95
N ALA A 35 12.33 -10.14 14.11
CA ALA A 35 11.25 -9.32 14.65
C ALA A 35 11.78 -8.03 15.31
N SER A 36 13.02 -8.03 15.78
CA SER A 36 13.71 -6.87 16.34
C SER A 36 15.07 -6.73 15.70
N VAL A 37 15.43 -5.50 15.34
CA VAL A 37 16.74 -5.14 14.77
C VAL A 37 17.28 -3.96 15.55
N HIS A 38 18.53 -4.04 15.98
CA HIS A 38 19.26 -2.94 16.60
C HIS A 38 20.45 -2.57 15.72
N LEU A 39 20.59 -1.29 15.41
CA LEU A 39 21.71 -0.76 14.63
C LEU A 39 22.36 0.36 15.43
N GLU A 40 23.69 0.36 15.47
CA GLU A 40 24.41 1.48 16.07
C GLU A 40 24.37 2.69 15.13
N HIS A 41 24.56 2.45 13.83
CA HIS A 41 24.56 3.47 12.80
C HIS A 41 23.76 3.00 11.58
N LEU A 42 22.72 3.74 11.22
CA LEU A 42 21.92 3.52 10.03
C LEU A 42 22.05 4.74 9.12
N ARG A 43 22.70 4.57 7.97
CA ARG A 43 22.80 5.60 6.94
C ARG A 43 22.04 5.18 5.69
N VAL A 44 21.11 6.02 5.26
CA VAL A 44 20.42 5.90 3.98
C VAL A 44 20.85 7.09 3.15
N ALA A 45 21.71 6.86 2.15
CA ALA A 45 22.28 7.93 1.35
C ALA A 45 21.23 8.62 0.45
N ASP A 46 21.65 9.65 -0.27
CA ASP A 46 20.76 10.47 -1.09
C ASP A 46 19.98 9.64 -2.11
N ALA A 47 18.68 9.93 -2.22
CA ALA A 47 17.71 9.22 -3.06
C ALA A 47 17.71 7.69 -2.87
N ALA A 48 18.26 7.18 -1.77
CA ALA A 48 18.26 5.77 -1.46
C ALA A 48 16.99 5.38 -0.71
N THR A 49 16.65 4.09 -0.74
CA THR A 49 15.48 3.57 -0.02
C THR A 49 15.83 2.36 0.84
N LEU A 50 15.51 2.44 2.13
CA LEU A 50 15.52 1.30 3.03
C LEU A 50 14.11 0.72 3.16
N MET A 51 13.94 -0.56 2.86
CA MET A 51 12.65 -1.26 3.01
C MET A 51 12.62 -2.13 4.28
N LEU A 52 11.73 -1.81 5.20
CA LEU A 52 11.48 -2.57 6.43
C LEU A 52 10.37 -3.61 6.17
N PRO A 53 10.59 -4.91 6.49
CA PRO A 53 9.60 -5.95 6.25
C PRO A 53 8.42 -5.88 7.24
N ALA A 54 7.29 -6.46 6.86
CA ALA A 54 6.08 -6.50 7.68
C ALA A 54 6.24 -7.33 8.97
N SER A 55 7.22 -8.24 9.00
CA SER A 55 7.57 -9.07 10.15
C SER A 55 8.39 -8.33 11.22
N LEU A 56 8.96 -7.17 10.90
CA LEU A 56 9.72 -6.36 11.85
C LEU A 56 8.75 -5.69 12.81
N ALA A 57 8.86 -5.97 14.10
CA ALA A 57 8.06 -5.36 15.16
C ALA A 57 8.80 -4.18 15.83
N GLN A 58 10.13 -4.22 15.86
CA GLN A 58 10.96 -3.18 16.46
C GLN A 58 12.22 -2.88 15.65
N LEU A 59 12.52 -1.60 15.47
CA LEU A 59 13.79 -1.09 14.96
C LEU A 59 14.36 -0.11 15.99
N LYS A 60 15.56 -0.41 16.51
CA LYS A 60 16.27 0.49 17.41
C LYS A 60 17.55 1.00 16.74
N VAL A 61 17.73 2.31 16.67
CA VAL A 61 18.87 2.94 16.00
C VAL A 61 19.53 3.95 16.93
N ASP A 62 20.84 3.83 17.16
CA ASP A 62 21.53 4.84 17.97
C ASP A 62 21.80 6.12 17.15
N GLN A 63 22.22 6.00 15.89
CA GLN A 63 22.41 7.13 14.98
C GLN A 63 21.76 6.86 13.62
N LEU A 64 20.74 7.66 13.26
CA LEU A 64 20.05 7.60 11.98
C LEU A 64 20.44 8.81 11.11
N GLU A 65 20.91 8.53 9.90
CA GLU A 65 21.17 9.54 8.88
C GLU A 65 20.35 9.24 7.62
N LEU A 66 19.42 10.14 7.30
CA LEU A 66 18.73 10.14 6.01
C LEU A 66 19.33 11.25 5.15
N GLY A 67 19.82 10.89 3.96
CA GLY A 67 20.26 11.83 2.94
C GLY A 67 19.10 12.62 2.33
N ARG A 68 19.42 13.46 1.34
CA ARG A 68 18.42 14.20 0.55
C ARG A 68 17.53 13.20 -0.19
N ASP A 69 16.21 13.40 -0.14
CA ASP A 69 15.20 12.54 -0.77
C ASP A 69 15.29 11.05 -0.38
N ALA A 70 15.97 10.73 0.72
CA ALA A 70 16.12 9.38 1.23
C ALA A 70 14.82 8.87 1.86
N ARG A 71 14.51 7.59 1.68
CA ARG A 71 13.23 7.01 2.08
C ARG A 71 13.42 5.80 2.98
N ILE A 72 12.65 5.72 4.05
CA ILE A 72 12.42 4.49 4.78
C ILE A 72 10.99 4.02 4.47
N VAL A 73 10.86 2.90 3.78
CA VAL A 73 9.57 2.32 3.39
C VAL A 73 9.26 1.12 4.27
N VAL A 74 8.17 1.18 5.01
CA VAL A 74 7.67 0.13 5.88
C VAL A 74 6.62 -0.66 5.12
N ALA A 75 6.86 -1.96 4.96
CA ALA A 75 5.89 -2.84 4.32
C ALA A 75 4.58 -2.89 5.15
N PRO A 76 3.41 -2.96 4.49
CA PRO A 76 2.11 -3.05 5.16
C PRO A 76 2.04 -4.25 6.12
N GLY A 77 1.59 -4.01 7.34
CA GLY A 77 1.53 -5.00 8.42
C GLY A 77 0.39 -4.72 9.39
N GLU A 78 -0.13 -5.77 10.02
CA GLU A 78 -1.22 -5.65 11.01
C GLU A 78 -0.69 -5.14 12.36
N GLN A 79 0.54 -5.52 12.70
CA GLN A 79 1.17 -5.13 13.95
C GLN A 79 1.82 -3.74 13.83
N PRO A 80 1.68 -2.89 14.86
CA PRO A 80 2.45 -1.65 14.94
C PRO A 80 3.96 -1.92 14.83
N LEU A 81 4.69 -0.98 14.25
CA LEU A 81 6.16 -0.98 14.26
C LEU A 81 6.66 0.06 15.25
N LEU A 82 7.47 -0.36 16.20
CA LEU A 82 8.21 0.54 17.08
C LEU A 82 9.53 0.93 16.40
N ILE A 83 9.77 2.23 16.22
CA ILE A 83 11.05 2.78 15.77
C ILE A 83 11.56 3.68 16.89
N ASP A 84 12.66 3.28 17.50
CA ASP A 84 13.32 4.00 18.60
C ASP A 84 14.69 4.50 18.10
N VAL A 85 14.84 5.81 17.98
CA VAL A 85 16.06 6.45 17.48
C VAL A 85 16.63 7.39 18.53
N ARG A 86 17.89 7.18 18.91
CA ARG A 86 18.56 8.06 19.87
C ARG A 86 18.91 9.40 19.24
N SER A 87 19.53 9.41 18.06
CA SER A 87 19.85 10.65 17.34
C SER A 87 19.54 10.52 15.86
N ALA A 88 18.76 11.45 15.32
CA ALA A 88 18.32 11.43 13.92
C ALA A 88 18.72 12.72 13.20
N ARG A 89 19.35 12.56 12.03
CA ARG A 89 19.62 13.64 11.07
C ARG A 89 18.87 13.36 9.78
N LEU A 90 17.92 14.24 9.43
CA LEU A 90 17.06 14.06 8.27
C LEU A 90 17.33 15.13 7.22
N GLY A 91 17.80 14.69 6.05
CA GLY A 91 18.01 15.53 4.89
C GLY A 91 16.69 16.05 4.29
N GLU A 92 16.81 17.11 3.50
CA GLU A 92 15.71 17.70 2.75
C GLU A 92 14.97 16.65 1.90
N GLY A 93 13.64 16.65 1.92
CA GLY A 93 12.82 15.71 1.14
C GLY A 93 12.81 14.26 1.64
N SER A 94 13.53 13.96 2.73
CA SER A 94 13.53 12.61 3.31
C SER A 94 12.16 12.24 3.92
N GLU A 95 11.81 10.95 3.86
CA GLU A 95 10.47 10.48 4.19
C GLU A 95 10.46 9.12 4.89
N LEU A 96 9.65 8.99 5.95
CA LEU A 96 9.20 7.69 6.47
C LEU A 96 7.83 7.35 5.91
N SER A 97 7.74 6.27 5.14
CA SER A 97 6.50 5.82 4.50
C SER A 97 6.05 4.48 5.08
N ALA A 98 4.84 4.43 5.61
CA ALA A 98 4.14 3.25 6.11
C ALA A 98 2.77 3.11 5.43
N THR A 99 2.67 3.50 4.16
CA THR A 99 1.43 3.46 3.39
C THR A 99 0.87 2.05 3.26
N GLY A 100 -0.44 1.94 3.21
CA GLY A 100 -1.16 0.70 2.96
C GLY A 100 -0.97 0.15 1.54
N ALA A 101 -1.39 -1.08 1.32
CA ALA A 101 -1.40 -1.69 -0.02
C ALA A 101 -2.75 -1.45 -0.70
N ALA A 102 -2.72 -1.02 -1.96
CA ALA A 102 -3.93 -0.96 -2.78
C ALA A 102 -4.57 -2.35 -2.93
N GLY A 103 -5.90 -2.36 -2.96
CA GLY A 103 -6.69 -3.55 -3.23
C GLY A 103 -6.52 -4.04 -4.66
N SER A 104 -6.82 -5.31 -4.86
CA SER A 104 -7.01 -5.94 -6.16
C SER A 104 -8.33 -6.71 -6.15
N TYR A 105 -8.75 -7.21 -7.31
CA TYR A 105 -9.91 -8.09 -7.45
C TYR A 105 -9.91 -9.32 -6.52
N GLN A 106 -8.73 -9.76 -6.06
CA GLN A 106 -8.57 -10.93 -5.19
C GLN A 106 -8.26 -10.57 -3.73
N ARG A 107 -7.84 -9.33 -3.45
CA ARG A 107 -7.32 -8.93 -2.14
C ARG A 107 -7.85 -7.55 -1.79
N ALA A 108 -8.47 -7.42 -0.62
CA ALA A 108 -8.88 -6.12 -0.11
C ALA A 108 -7.68 -5.17 0.05
N ALA A 109 -7.97 -3.87 0.02
CA ALA A 109 -6.98 -2.86 0.37
C ALA A 109 -6.51 -3.06 1.81
N ARG A 110 -5.23 -2.78 2.06
CA ARG A 110 -4.64 -2.86 3.40
C ARG A 110 -4.46 -1.46 3.99
N PRO A 111 -4.65 -1.31 5.31
CA PRO A 111 -4.49 -0.02 5.96
C PRO A 111 -3.02 0.42 5.98
N GLY A 112 -2.81 1.71 6.20
CA GLY A 112 -1.49 2.23 6.58
C GLY A 112 -1.01 1.56 7.85
N ARG A 113 0.26 1.16 7.89
CA ARG A 113 0.82 0.48 9.07
C ARG A 113 0.99 1.51 10.19
N SER A 114 0.51 1.15 11.39
CA SER A 114 0.68 2.01 12.56
C SER A 114 2.15 2.05 13.01
N LEU A 115 2.63 3.24 13.38
CA LEU A 115 4.01 3.45 13.83
C LEU A 115 4.00 4.07 15.23
N ASP A 116 4.86 3.55 16.09
CA ASP A 116 5.30 4.22 17.31
C ASP A 116 6.73 4.71 17.06
N LEU A 117 6.90 6.01 16.84
CA LEU A 117 8.17 6.63 16.49
C LEU A 117 8.68 7.48 17.67
N VAL A 118 9.83 7.13 18.19
CA VAL A 118 10.53 7.87 19.25
C VAL A 118 11.83 8.41 18.68
N LEU A 119 11.96 9.73 18.63
CA LEU A 119 13.20 10.41 18.22
C LEU A 119 13.68 11.23 19.41
N ALA A 120 14.72 10.75 20.10
CA ALA A 120 15.22 11.41 21.31
C ALA A 120 15.99 12.70 21.00
N GLU A 121 16.72 12.73 19.89
CA GLU A 121 17.32 13.92 19.29
C GLU A 121 16.96 13.96 17.79
N LEU A 122 16.61 15.15 17.29
CA LEU A 122 16.20 15.34 15.90
C LEU A 122 16.80 16.64 15.35
N ASP A 123 17.64 16.49 14.33
CA ASP A 123 18.11 17.57 13.47
C ASP A 123 17.52 17.36 12.06
N ALA A 124 16.55 18.20 11.72
CA ALA A 124 15.84 18.14 10.45
C ALA A 124 15.24 19.50 10.12
N GLN A 125 15.22 19.85 8.84
CA GLN A 125 14.40 20.96 8.37
C GLN A 125 12.90 20.59 8.44
N GLN A 126 12.58 19.34 8.14
CA GLN A 126 11.21 18.83 8.09
C GLN A 126 11.21 17.33 8.42
N LEU A 127 10.19 16.89 9.16
CA LEU A 127 9.89 15.48 9.39
C LEU A 127 8.65 15.11 8.59
N VAL A 128 8.81 14.24 7.58
CA VAL A 128 7.71 13.78 6.74
C VAL A 128 7.39 12.32 7.01
N ILE A 129 6.14 12.05 7.35
CA ILE A 129 5.62 10.70 7.60
C ILE A 129 4.39 10.48 6.72
N ASP A 130 4.35 9.39 5.96
CA ASP A 130 3.19 8.98 5.16
C ASP A 130 2.65 7.64 5.63
N ALA A 131 1.45 7.62 6.20
CA ALA A 131 0.77 6.39 6.59
C ALA A 131 -0.64 6.33 6.02
N ARG A 132 -0.83 6.80 4.77
CA ARG A 132 -2.12 6.74 4.09
C ARG A 132 -2.59 5.31 3.85
N GLY A 133 -3.92 5.13 3.82
CA GLY A 133 -4.56 3.86 3.53
C GLY A 133 -4.46 3.46 2.06
N GLY A 134 -4.48 2.15 1.79
CA GLY A 134 -4.52 1.63 0.43
C GLY A 134 -5.85 1.90 -0.27
N ALA A 135 -5.82 2.24 -1.57
CA ALA A 135 -7.03 2.47 -2.37
C ALA A 135 -7.81 1.16 -2.61
N GLY A 136 -9.13 1.25 -2.64
CA GLY A 136 -10.02 0.14 -2.96
C GLY A 136 -9.87 -0.34 -4.41
N ALA A 137 -10.07 -1.64 -4.64
CA ALA A 137 -10.09 -2.22 -5.97
C ALA A 137 -11.35 -1.79 -6.76
N PRO A 138 -11.27 -1.63 -8.09
CA PRO A 138 -12.46 -1.42 -8.90
C PRO A 138 -13.40 -2.64 -8.89
N GLY A 139 -14.67 -2.42 -9.16
CA GLY A 139 -15.65 -3.49 -9.39
C GLY A 139 -15.41 -4.21 -10.71
N TYR A 140 -15.99 -5.41 -10.85
CA TYR A 140 -15.95 -6.16 -12.10
C TYR A 140 -16.87 -5.53 -13.14
N ALA A 141 -16.45 -5.51 -14.40
CA ALA A 141 -17.36 -5.15 -15.49
C ALA A 141 -18.41 -6.25 -15.69
N GLY A 142 -19.65 -5.85 -15.94
CA GLY A 142 -20.72 -6.76 -16.34
C GLY A 142 -20.44 -7.33 -17.74
N LEU A 143 -20.85 -8.57 -17.97
CA LEU A 143 -20.72 -9.22 -19.27
C LEU A 143 -21.78 -8.71 -20.24
N ASP A 144 -21.39 -8.52 -21.49
CA ASP A 144 -22.32 -8.16 -22.56
C ASP A 144 -23.28 -9.32 -22.84
N GLY A 145 -24.55 -8.98 -23.04
CA GLY A 145 -25.58 -9.94 -23.39
C GLY A 145 -25.34 -10.55 -24.78
N GLY A 146 -25.46 -11.88 -24.86
CA GLY A 146 -25.40 -12.59 -26.14
C GLY A 146 -26.50 -12.16 -27.12
N ASN A 147 -26.15 -12.08 -28.40
CA ASN A 147 -27.13 -11.75 -29.46
C ASN A 147 -28.10 -12.91 -29.69
N GLY A 148 -29.35 -12.57 -30.03
CA GLY A 148 -30.37 -13.51 -30.47
C GLY A 148 -30.06 -14.08 -31.86
N GLN A 149 -30.62 -15.25 -32.14
CA GLN A 149 -30.53 -15.93 -33.42
C GLN A 149 -31.65 -15.46 -34.35
N ALA A 150 -31.34 -15.26 -35.63
CA ALA A 150 -32.32 -14.88 -36.63
C ALA A 150 -33.34 -16.01 -36.90
N GLY A 151 -34.57 -15.63 -37.25
CA GLY A 151 -35.63 -16.60 -37.56
C GLY A 151 -35.35 -17.39 -38.85
N GLY A 152 -35.61 -18.69 -38.82
CA GLY A 152 -35.45 -19.60 -39.96
C GLY A 152 -36.68 -19.67 -40.86
N CYS A 153 -36.49 -19.83 -42.18
CA CYS A 153 -37.58 -19.90 -43.16
C CYS A 153 -38.30 -21.25 -43.25
N THR A 154 -37.83 -22.25 -42.50
CA THR A 154 -38.57 -23.50 -42.35
C THR A 154 -39.74 -23.26 -41.39
N TRP A 155 -39.49 -23.03 -40.10
CA TRP A 155 -40.52 -22.76 -39.07
C TRP A 155 -39.96 -21.99 -37.84
N GLY A 156 -39.03 -21.05 -38.03
CA GLY A 156 -38.26 -20.48 -36.91
C GLY A 156 -38.62 -19.03 -36.58
N GLN A 157 -38.90 -18.73 -35.30
CA GLN A 157 -38.97 -17.36 -34.79
C GLN A 157 -37.56 -16.84 -34.47
N ALA A 158 -37.32 -15.54 -34.63
CA ALA A 158 -36.08 -14.94 -34.16
C ALA A 158 -36.05 -14.93 -32.62
N SER A 159 -34.92 -15.31 -32.02
CA SER A 159 -34.80 -15.29 -30.57
C SER A 159 -34.42 -13.90 -30.05
N ARG A 160 -34.83 -13.63 -28.82
CA ARG A 160 -34.49 -12.39 -28.10
C ARG A 160 -32.98 -12.37 -27.80
N GLY A 161 -32.39 -11.17 -27.81
CA GLY A 161 -31.04 -10.95 -27.25
C GLY A 161 -31.04 -11.09 -25.73
N ALA A 162 -29.96 -11.64 -25.17
CA ALA A 162 -29.79 -11.73 -23.72
C ALA A 162 -29.53 -10.34 -23.12
N ASN A 163 -29.90 -10.18 -21.86
CA ASN A 163 -29.53 -8.98 -21.12
C ASN A 163 -28.02 -8.97 -20.86
N GLY A 164 -27.44 -7.77 -20.75
CA GLY A 164 -26.12 -7.63 -20.15
C GLY A 164 -26.20 -7.79 -18.64
N ASP A 165 -25.11 -8.24 -18.03
CA ASP A 165 -24.99 -8.35 -16.59
C ASP A 165 -24.70 -6.99 -15.95
N ASP A 166 -25.06 -6.85 -14.68
CA ASP A 166 -24.73 -5.66 -13.90
C ASP A 166 -23.22 -5.59 -13.60
N GLY A 167 -22.70 -4.37 -13.47
CA GLY A 167 -21.36 -4.13 -12.97
C GLY A 167 -21.25 -4.43 -11.48
N GLY A 168 -20.13 -5.00 -11.05
CA GLY A 168 -19.83 -5.22 -9.64
C GLY A 168 -19.56 -3.91 -8.89
N ASN A 169 -19.81 -3.89 -7.60
CA ASN A 169 -19.46 -2.74 -6.75
C ASN A 169 -17.93 -2.60 -6.63
N GLY A 170 -17.47 -1.36 -6.51
CA GLY A 170 -16.11 -1.06 -6.10
C GLY A 170 -15.86 -1.50 -4.65
N HIS A 171 -14.62 -1.86 -4.35
CA HIS A 171 -14.21 -2.21 -3.01
C HIS A 171 -13.88 -0.97 -2.19
N ASP A 172 -14.03 -1.06 -0.87
CA ASP A 172 -13.72 0.04 0.04
C ASP A 172 -12.21 0.34 0.08
N GLY A 173 -11.88 1.60 0.29
CA GLY A 173 -10.53 2.04 0.65
C GLY A 173 -10.20 1.66 2.09
N ALA A 174 -8.94 1.36 2.36
CA ALA A 174 -8.49 1.02 3.70
C ALA A 174 -8.21 2.27 4.56
N ALA A 175 -8.25 2.12 5.88
CA ALA A 175 -7.97 3.24 6.79
C ALA A 175 -6.50 3.70 6.74
N GLY A 176 -6.27 4.97 7.09
CA GLY A 176 -4.93 5.47 7.41
C GLY A 176 -4.37 4.82 8.67
N GLY A 177 -3.05 4.85 8.83
CA GLY A 177 -2.36 4.31 10.01
C GLY A 177 -2.49 5.22 11.23
N ARG A 178 -2.25 4.68 12.43
CA ARG A 178 -2.08 5.46 13.65
C ARG A 178 -0.60 5.74 13.89
N ILE A 179 -0.24 7.00 14.07
CA ILE A 179 1.13 7.44 14.32
C ILE A 179 1.23 7.99 15.73
N ARG A 180 1.98 7.32 16.58
CA ARG A 180 2.43 7.87 17.87
C ARG A 180 3.82 8.43 17.70
N LEU A 181 3.96 9.73 17.87
CA LEU A 181 5.19 10.45 17.57
C LEU A 181 5.71 11.12 18.84
N SER A 182 6.84 10.65 19.35
CA SER A 182 7.54 11.23 20.50
C SER A 182 8.78 11.99 20.01
N LEU A 183 8.79 13.31 20.22
CA LEU A 183 9.82 14.23 19.72
C LEU A 183 10.43 15.11 20.83
N PRO A 184 11.63 15.68 20.61
CA PRO A 184 12.20 16.66 21.53
C PRO A 184 11.31 17.92 21.64
N GLN A 185 11.35 18.59 22.79
CA GLN A 185 10.56 19.83 23.02
C GLN A 185 10.90 20.94 22.04
N GLY A 186 12.17 21.03 21.62
CA GLY A 186 12.66 22.09 20.75
C GLY A 186 12.28 21.95 19.27
N PHE A 187 11.71 20.83 18.82
CA PHE A 187 11.36 20.64 17.41
C PHE A 187 10.03 21.31 17.07
N ALA A 188 10.05 22.29 16.16
CA ALA A 188 8.88 23.09 15.83
C ALA A 188 7.79 22.24 15.15
N GLN A 189 6.52 22.46 15.51
CA GLN A 189 5.40 21.62 15.03
C GLN A 189 5.12 21.86 13.54
N GLU A 190 5.34 23.08 13.07
CA GLU A 190 5.24 23.50 11.66
C GLU A 190 6.17 22.72 10.72
N HIS A 191 7.23 22.10 11.26
CA HIS A 191 8.16 21.26 10.50
C HIS A 191 7.71 19.79 10.44
N ILE A 192 6.59 19.43 11.08
CA ILE A 192 6.06 18.06 11.08
C ILE A 192 4.96 17.95 10.03
N VAL A 193 5.15 17.09 9.04
CA VAL A 193 4.15 16.77 8.02
C VAL A 193 3.78 15.30 8.10
N VAL A 194 2.54 15.01 8.49
CA VAL A 194 2.03 13.65 8.61
C VAL A 194 0.83 13.49 7.66
N ARG A 195 0.91 12.53 6.75
CA ARG A 195 -0.16 12.18 5.81
C ARG A 195 -0.88 10.94 6.32
N LEU A 196 -2.16 11.10 6.67
CA LEU A 196 -2.97 10.07 7.32
C LEU A 196 -4.28 9.79 6.60
N ASP A 197 -4.45 10.27 5.37
CA ASP A 197 -5.67 10.07 4.61
C ASP A 197 -6.02 8.58 4.46
N GLY A 198 -7.31 8.27 4.54
CA GLY A 198 -7.79 6.97 4.15
C GLY A 198 -7.62 6.72 2.65
N GLY A 199 -7.66 5.45 2.26
CA GLY A 199 -7.60 5.04 0.88
C GLY A 199 -8.80 5.54 0.08
N ALA A 200 -8.55 5.89 -1.18
CA ALA A 200 -9.62 6.24 -2.11
C ALA A 200 -10.59 5.06 -2.32
N PRO A 201 -11.89 5.32 -2.55
CA PRO A 201 -12.85 4.28 -2.86
C PRO A 201 -12.57 3.62 -4.20
N GLY A 202 -12.87 2.32 -4.30
CA GLY A 202 -12.87 1.58 -5.55
C GLY A 202 -13.93 2.12 -6.51
N LYS A 203 -13.58 2.22 -7.79
CA LYS A 203 -14.52 2.64 -8.84
C LYS A 203 -15.59 1.56 -9.06
N PRO A 204 -16.84 1.93 -9.38
CA PRO A 204 -17.87 0.98 -9.76
C PRO A 204 -17.48 0.23 -11.05
N GLY A 205 -17.96 -1.01 -11.18
CA GLY A 205 -17.89 -1.77 -12.41
C GLY A 205 -18.84 -1.21 -13.47
N GLU A 206 -18.38 -1.19 -14.72
CA GLU A 206 -19.21 -0.81 -15.85
C GLU A 206 -20.28 -1.86 -16.14
N PRO A 207 -21.50 -1.46 -16.57
CA PRO A 207 -22.55 -2.40 -16.93
C PRO A 207 -22.27 -3.11 -18.26
N GLY A 208 -22.74 -4.36 -18.35
CA GLY A 208 -22.79 -5.10 -19.61
C GLY A 208 -23.83 -4.51 -20.58
N LYS A 209 -23.50 -4.50 -21.87
CA LYS A 209 -24.40 -4.03 -22.91
C LYS A 209 -25.50 -5.05 -23.20
N ALA A 210 -26.65 -4.55 -23.67
CA ALA A 210 -27.72 -5.40 -24.17
C ALA A 210 -27.29 -6.19 -25.42
N GLY A 211 -27.61 -7.49 -25.44
CA GLY A 211 -27.55 -8.29 -26.66
C GLY A 211 -28.60 -7.82 -27.67
N LYS A 212 -28.24 -7.79 -28.95
CA LYS A 212 -29.18 -7.48 -30.03
C LYS A 212 -30.13 -8.66 -30.24
N GLY A 213 -31.41 -8.38 -30.47
CA GLY A 213 -32.37 -9.40 -30.89
C GLY A 213 -32.06 -9.96 -32.27
N GLY A 214 -32.46 -11.20 -32.52
CA GLY A 214 -32.30 -11.84 -33.82
C GLY A 214 -33.01 -11.06 -34.93
N ALA A 215 -32.36 -10.92 -36.09
CA ALA A 215 -32.95 -10.18 -37.20
C ALA A 215 -34.20 -10.87 -37.76
N SER A 216 -35.15 -10.07 -38.25
CA SER A 216 -36.27 -10.55 -39.06
C SER A 216 -35.77 -11.07 -40.40
N LYS A 217 -36.46 -12.09 -40.95
CA LYS A 217 -36.11 -12.69 -42.24
C LYS A 217 -37.33 -12.82 -43.13
N GLY A 218 -37.27 -12.22 -44.31
CA GLY A 218 -38.27 -12.41 -45.36
C GLY A 218 -38.13 -13.79 -46.00
N CYS A 219 -39.21 -14.56 -46.02
CA CYS A 219 -39.31 -15.89 -46.64
C CYS A 219 -40.34 -15.84 -47.78
N LEU A 220 -40.37 -16.87 -48.64
CA LEU A 220 -41.12 -16.83 -49.90
C LEU A 220 -42.63 -16.55 -49.71
N VAL A 221 -43.23 -17.06 -48.62
CA VAL A 221 -44.68 -16.94 -48.35
C VAL A 221 -45.01 -16.25 -47.03
N TYR A 222 -44.00 -15.85 -46.25
CA TYR A 222 -44.17 -15.18 -44.95
C TYR A 222 -42.88 -14.46 -44.52
N ARG A 223 -42.91 -13.70 -43.43
CA ARG A 223 -41.72 -13.10 -42.80
C ARG A 223 -41.68 -13.47 -41.33
N THR A 224 -40.48 -13.66 -40.79
CA THR A 224 -40.26 -13.82 -39.36
C THR A 224 -40.08 -12.46 -38.71
N ASP A 225 -40.72 -12.23 -37.57
CA ASP A 225 -40.51 -11.01 -36.79
C ASP A 225 -39.11 -11.01 -36.17
N ALA A 226 -38.57 -9.81 -35.93
CA ALA A 226 -37.31 -9.65 -35.24
C ALA A 226 -37.47 -9.97 -33.75
N GLY A 227 -36.45 -10.59 -33.16
CA GLY A 227 -36.38 -10.76 -31.72
C GLY A 227 -36.20 -9.42 -31.03
N ALA A 228 -36.74 -9.26 -29.82
CA ALA A 228 -36.49 -8.07 -29.02
C ALA A 228 -35.02 -8.03 -28.56
N ASN A 229 -34.50 -6.83 -28.30
CA ASN A 229 -33.19 -6.68 -27.68
C ASN A 229 -33.22 -7.13 -26.20
N GLY A 230 -32.03 -7.44 -25.69
CA GLY A 230 -31.78 -7.51 -24.26
C GLY A 230 -31.92 -6.14 -23.60
N ARG A 231 -31.77 -6.12 -22.28
CA ARG A 231 -31.61 -4.89 -21.50
C ARG A 231 -30.13 -4.72 -21.13
N PRO A 232 -29.60 -3.49 -21.06
CA PRO A 232 -28.29 -3.28 -20.47
C PRO A 232 -28.35 -3.60 -18.97
N GLY A 233 -27.20 -3.97 -18.41
CA GLY A 233 -27.02 -4.04 -16.96
C GLY A 233 -27.02 -2.66 -16.31
N GLN A 234 -26.97 -2.63 -14.99
CA GLN A 234 -26.77 -1.44 -14.17
C GLN A 234 -25.30 -1.29 -13.76
N PRO A 235 -24.79 -0.05 -13.65
CA PRO A 235 -23.47 0.16 -13.09
C PRO A 235 -23.44 -0.28 -11.62
N GLY A 236 -22.26 -0.73 -11.17
CA GLY A 236 -22.05 -0.98 -9.74
C GLY A 236 -22.08 0.32 -8.92
N GLN A 237 -22.00 0.18 -7.61
CA GLN A 237 -21.79 1.30 -6.69
C GLN A 237 -20.29 1.51 -6.43
N PRO A 238 -19.83 2.76 -6.21
CA PRO A 238 -18.48 3.00 -5.70
C PRO A 238 -18.32 2.38 -4.31
N GLY A 239 -17.10 2.00 -3.98
CA GLY A 239 -16.76 1.63 -2.60
C GLY A 239 -16.83 2.83 -1.65
N LEU A 240 -16.68 2.57 -0.36
CA LEU A 240 -16.53 3.60 0.66
C LEU A 240 -15.08 4.09 0.71
N ALA A 241 -14.89 5.37 1.01
CA ALA A 241 -13.57 5.91 1.30
C ALA A 241 -13.07 5.38 2.65
N GLY A 242 -11.77 5.12 2.76
CA GLY A 242 -11.17 4.73 4.02
C GLY A 242 -11.25 5.84 5.06
N ALA A 243 -11.35 5.46 6.34
CA ALA A 243 -11.24 6.43 7.43
C ALA A 243 -9.83 7.04 7.48
N ALA A 244 -9.74 8.31 7.85
CA ALA A 244 -8.46 8.94 8.16
C ALA A 244 -7.82 8.27 9.39
N GLY A 245 -6.49 8.22 9.40
CA GLY A 245 -5.69 7.79 10.53
C GLY A 245 -5.64 8.82 11.65
N GLU A 246 -4.79 8.56 12.63
CA GLU A 246 -4.68 9.35 13.86
C GLU A 246 -3.22 9.72 14.14
N LEU A 247 -2.98 10.96 14.57
CA LEU A 247 -1.68 11.42 15.06
C LEU A 247 -1.75 11.67 16.57
N ILE A 248 -0.91 10.98 17.33
CA ILE A 248 -0.70 11.21 18.75
C ILE A 248 0.70 11.79 18.92
N LEU A 249 0.79 13.10 19.11
CA LEU A 249 2.06 13.79 19.32
C LEU A 249 2.38 13.87 20.83
N GLN A 250 3.58 13.44 21.20
CA GLN A 250 4.13 13.51 22.54
C GLN A 250 5.47 14.26 22.51
N ARG A 251 5.70 15.09 23.52
CA ARG A 251 6.98 15.79 23.72
C ARG A 251 7.78 15.07 24.81
N LEU A 252 9.08 14.86 24.56
CA LEU A 252 10.03 14.22 25.48
C LEU A 252 10.55 15.18 26.56
#